data_AF-A0A524J5U1-F1
#
_entry.id   AF-A0A524J5U1-F1
#
_cell.length_a   1.000
_cell.length_b   1.000
_cell.length_c   1.000
_cell.angle_alpha   90.00
_cell.angle_beta   90.00
_cell.angle_gamma   90.00
#
_symmetry.space_group_name_H-M   'P 1'
#
loop_
_entity.id
_entity.type
_entity.pdbx_description
1 polymer ?
#
loop_
_entity_poly.entity_id
_entity_poly.type
_entity_poly.pdbx_seq_one_letter_code
_entity_poly.pdbx_strand_id
1 'polypeptide(L)'
;MAKRITIEYRLELSVLMVIVFALVTLVGVVGVFFEDSLPSSISFLSDISTPFGAWVYWLVIMGPIGLVSGIWWLYDYVKKSRKLENLMKTPSKAKFVRNLDDIEYLAWSLPQRFEDRVLERKKGFGL
;
A
#
# COMPACT_ATOMS: atom_id res chain seq x y z
N MET A 1 1.58 4.46 23.29
CA MET A 1 2.78 3.59 23.19
C MET A 1 3.37 3.77 21.81
N ALA A 2 4.69 3.80 21.65
CA ALA A 2 5.31 3.88 20.34
C ALA A 2 4.95 2.61 19.52
N LYS A 3 4.17 2.78 18.45
CA LYS A 3 3.84 1.67 17.54
C LYS A 3 5.06 1.29 16.70
N ARG A 4 5.12 0.03 16.25
CA ARG A 4 6.19 -0.46 15.37
C ARG A 4 6.18 0.34 14.07
N ILE A 5 7.36 0.71 13.58
CA ILE A 5 7.59 1.49 12.34
C ILE A 5 6.86 0.87 11.13
N THR A 6 6.76 -0.46 11.08
CA THR A 6 6.05 -1.19 10.02
C THR A 6 4.54 -0.95 9.98
N ILE A 7 3.94 -0.50 11.10
CA ILE A 7 2.50 -0.18 11.20
C ILE A 7 2.28 1.31 10.87
N GLU A 8 3.15 2.18 11.36
CA GLU A 8 3.09 3.63 11.15
C GLU A 8 3.24 3.98 9.67
N TYR A 9 4.25 3.38 9.01
CA TYR A 9 4.58 3.62 7.61
C TYR A 9 3.99 2.57 6.67
N ARG A 10 3.01 1.78 7.12
CA ARG A 10 2.44 0.69 6.31
C ARG A 10 1.93 1.17 4.95
N LEU A 11 1.30 2.34 4.90
CA LEU A 11 0.84 2.93 3.64
C LEU A 11 2.02 3.31 2.75
N GLU A 12 2.98 4.06 3.28
CA GLU A 12 4.14 4.53 2.52
C GLU A 12 4.98 3.35 1.99
N LEU A 13 5.16 2.32 2.80
CA LEU A 13 5.89 1.10 2.44
C LEU A 13 5.13 0.28 1.38
N SER A 14 3.80 0.19 1.48
CA SER A 14 2.99 -0.48 0.45
C SER A 14 3.03 0.26 -0.89
N VAL A 15 2.99 1.60 -0.88
CA VAL A 15 3.08 2.43 -2.07
C VAL A 15 4.47 2.33 -2.69
N LEU A 16 5.53 2.39 -1.88
CA LEU A 16 6.90 2.19 -2.35
C LEU A 16 7.07 0.81 -3.00
N MET A 17 6.55 -0.26 -2.38
CA MET A 17 6.59 -1.60 -2.99
C MET A 17 5.88 -1.62 -4.35
N VAL A 18 4.67 -1.06 -4.45
CA VAL A 18 3.93 -1.00 -5.72
C VAL A 18 4.74 -0.25 -6.79
N ILE A 19 5.32 0.90 -6.44
CA ILE A 19 6.13 1.70 -7.38
C ILE A 19 7.37 0.90 -7.83
N VAL A 20 8.09 0.29 -6.90
CA VAL A 20 9.29 -0.49 -7.21
C VAL A 20 8.95 -1.68 -8.11
N PHE A 21 7.92 -2.46 -7.78
CA PHE A 21 7.52 -3.60 -8.62
C PHE A 21 6.94 -3.16 -9.97
N ALA A 22 6.28 -2.00 -10.04
CA ALA A 22 5.84 -1.43 -11.30
C ALA A 22 7.02 -1.04 -12.19
N LEU A 23 8.06 -0.41 -11.64
CA LEU A 23 9.28 -0.09 -12.37
C LEU A 23 10.02 -1.35 -12.83
N VAL A 24 10.14 -2.36 -11.97
CA VAL A 24 10.74 -3.65 -12.33
C VAL A 24 9.97 -4.32 -13.46
N THR A 25 8.63 -4.30 -13.40
CA THR A 25 7.78 -4.85 -14.45
C THR A 25 7.98 -4.08 -15.76
N LEU A 26 8.05 -2.75 -15.69
CA LEU A 26 8.26 -1.89 -16.85
C LEU A 26 9.61 -2.17 -17.51
N VAL A 27 10.69 -2.21 -16.73
CA VAL A 27 12.03 -2.54 -17.23
C VAL A 27 12.07 -3.94 -17.83
N GLY A 28 11.43 -4.93 -17.19
CA GLY A 28 11.33 -6.28 -17.72
C GLY A 28 10.60 -6.32 -19.07
N VAL A 29 9.43 -5.68 -19.16
CA VAL A 29 8.62 -5.66 -20.39
C VAL A 29 9.35 -4.93 -21.51
N VAL A 30 9.96 -3.78 -21.22
CA VAL A 30 10.72 -3.01 -22.22
C VAL A 30 11.94 -3.80 -22.70
N GLY A 31 12.68 -4.45 -21.79
CA GLY A 31 13.84 -5.26 -22.13
C GLY A 31 13.52 -6.51 -22.96
N VAL A 32 12.37 -7.18 -22.76
CA VAL A 32 12.00 -8.37 -23.56
C VAL A 32 11.29 -8.01 -24.87
N PHE A 33 10.36 -7.05 -24.84
CA PHE A 33 9.42 -6.84 -25.95
C PHE A 33 9.78 -5.67 -26.87
N PHE A 34 10.65 -4.75 -26.43
CA PHE A 34 10.88 -3.49 -27.13
C PHE A 34 12.35 -3.19 -27.44
N GLU A 35 13.26 -4.15 -27.23
CA GLU A 35 14.72 -3.98 -27.34
C GLU A 35 15.18 -3.23 -28.61
N ASP A 36 14.57 -3.53 -29.77
CA ASP A 36 14.94 -2.94 -31.08
C ASP A 36 14.01 -1.82 -31.58
N SER A 37 12.96 -1.46 -30.85
CA SER A 37 11.88 -0.56 -31.34
C SER A 37 11.75 0.76 -30.58
N LEU A 38 12.67 1.02 -29.65
CA LEU A 38 12.62 2.21 -28.80
C LEU A 38 13.23 3.44 -29.49
N PRO A 39 12.55 4.60 -29.50
CA PRO A 39 13.14 5.86 -29.95
C PRO A 39 14.35 6.25 -29.09
N SER A 40 15.32 6.94 -29.69
CA SER A 40 16.63 7.28 -29.11
C SER A 40 16.56 8.10 -27.80
N SER A 41 15.41 8.71 -27.49
CA SER A 41 15.16 9.43 -26.24
C SER A 41 14.92 8.51 -25.03
N ILE A 42 14.58 7.24 -25.25
CA ILE A 42 14.27 6.26 -24.19
C ILE A 42 15.12 4.99 -24.27
N SER A 43 16.18 4.99 -25.10
CA SER A 43 17.13 3.88 -25.21
C SER A 43 17.84 3.56 -23.90
N PHE A 44 17.90 4.50 -22.96
CA PHE A 44 18.46 4.24 -21.62
C PHE A 44 17.72 3.12 -20.87
N LEU A 45 16.43 2.88 -21.18
CA LEU A 45 15.65 1.80 -20.55
C LEU A 45 16.08 0.42 -21.07
N SER A 46 16.36 0.31 -22.37
CA SER A 46 16.92 -0.93 -22.92
C SER A 46 18.35 -1.12 -22.42
N ASP A 47 19.18 -0.06 -22.36
CA ASP A 47 20.54 -0.12 -21.80
C ASP A 47 20.56 -0.63 -20.36
N ILE A 48 19.64 -0.19 -19.49
CA ILE A 48 19.51 -0.70 -18.11
C ILE A 48 19.15 -2.19 -18.09
N SER A 49 18.44 -2.70 -19.10
CA SER A 49 18.08 -4.11 -19.21
C SER A 49 19.16 -5.00 -19.82
N THR A 50 20.06 -4.44 -20.65
CA THR A 50 21.17 -5.19 -21.28
C THR A 50 22.08 -5.97 -20.30
N PRO A 51 22.50 -5.45 -19.12
CA PRO A 51 23.34 -6.21 -18.19
C PRO A 51 22.60 -7.39 -17.53
N PHE A 52 21.26 -7.39 -17.54
CA PHE A 52 20.47 -8.49 -17.01
C PHE A 52 20.36 -9.65 -18.00
N GLY A 53 20.50 -9.42 -19.31
CA GLY A 53 20.47 -10.47 -20.33
C GLY A 53 19.30 -11.45 -20.15
N ALA A 54 19.58 -12.75 -20.05
CA ALA A 54 18.56 -13.78 -19.83
C ALA A 54 17.79 -13.67 -18.49
N TRP A 55 18.27 -12.87 -17.52
CA TRP A 55 17.56 -12.61 -16.27
C TRP A 55 16.39 -11.63 -16.42
N VAL A 56 16.33 -10.87 -17.52
CA VAL A 56 15.20 -9.97 -17.81
C VAL A 56 13.88 -10.75 -17.90
N TYR A 57 13.89 -11.97 -18.43
CA TYR A 57 12.71 -12.83 -18.48
C TYR A 57 12.14 -13.13 -17.08
N TRP A 58 13.00 -13.27 -16.07
CA TRP A 58 12.56 -13.45 -14.68
C TRP A 58 11.95 -12.17 -14.12
N LEU A 59 12.40 -10.99 -14.52
CA LEU A 59 11.81 -9.71 -14.11
C LEU A 59 10.39 -9.53 -14.67
N VAL A 60 10.13 -10.00 -15.89
CA VAL A 60 8.78 -10.02 -16.50
C VAL A 60 7.81 -10.91 -15.72
N ILE A 61 8.29 -11.96 -15.07
CA ILE A 61 7.45 -12.88 -14.28
C ILE A 61 7.31 -12.37 -12.84
N MET A 62 8.44 -12.01 -12.20
CA MET A 62 8.49 -11.60 -10.80
C MET A 62 7.88 -10.22 -10.56
N GLY A 63 8.02 -9.31 -11.53
CA GLY A 63 7.48 -7.95 -11.48
C GLY A 63 5.96 -7.95 -11.25
N PRO A 64 5.15 -8.54 -12.15
CA PRO A 64 3.70 -8.60 -12.00
C PRO A 64 3.25 -9.31 -10.72
N ILE A 65 3.93 -10.40 -10.32
CA ILE A 65 3.61 -11.12 -9.08
C ILE A 65 3.79 -10.21 -7.86
N GLY A 66 4.93 -9.51 -7.78
CA GLY A 66 5.19 -8.54 -6.71
C GLY A 66 4.24 -7.34 -6.76
N LEU A 67 3.87 -6.89 -7.96
CA LEU A 67 2.92 -5.79 -8.17
C LEU A 67 1.52 -6.16 -7.66
N VAL A 68 1.03 -7.36 -7.98
CA VAL A 68 -0.24 -7.89 -7.48
C VAL A 68 -0.21 -8.01 -5.95
N SER A 69 0.88 -8.53 -5.38
CA SER A 69 1.04 -8.62 -3.93
C SER A 69 1.04 -7.23 -3.26
N GLY A 70 1.74 -6.25 -3.85
CA GLY A 70 1.79 -4.88 -3.37
C GLY A 70 0.42 -4.19 -3.44
N ILE A 71 -0.30 -4.34 -4.56
CA ILE A 71 -1.65 -3.80 -4.74
C ILE A 71 -2.61 -4.43 -3.72
N TRP A 72 -2.54 -5.74 -3.51
CA TRP A 72 -3.40 -6.42 -2.55
C TRP A 72 -3.17 -5.92 -1.13
N TRP A 73 -1.91 -5.70 -0.75
CA TRP A 73 -1.56 -5.20 0.57
C TRP A 73 -2.01 -3.74 0.79
N LEU A 74 -1.89 -2.90 -0.24
CA LEU A 74 -2.41 -1.54 -0.27
C LEU A 74 -3.95 -1.52 -0.18
N TYR A 75 -4.61 -2.41 -0.93
CA TYR A 75 -6.07 -2.54 -0.92
C TYR A 75 -6.60 -2.95 0.47
N ASP A 76 -5.97 -3.92 1.15
CA ASP A 76 -6.34 -4.29 2.53
C ASP A 76 -6.22 -3.10 3.49
N TYR A 77 -5.16 -2.29 3.36
CA TYR A 77 -4.98 -1.09 4.16
C TYR A 77 -6.12 -0.07 3.92
N VAL A 78 -6.41 0.24 2.65
CA VAL A 78 -7.47 1.19 2.28
C VAL A 78 -8.84 0.71 2.77
N LYS A 79 -9.13 -0.59 2.64
CA LYS A 79 -10.38 -1.19 3.12
C LYS A 79 -10.54 -1.03 4.63
N LYS A 80 -9.50 -1.30 5.42
CA LYS A 80 -9.50 -1.13 6.88
C LYS A 80 -9.67 0.33 7.29
N SER A 81 -8.96 1.25 6.63
CA SER A 81 -9.09 2.69 6.86
C SER A 81 -10.52 3.19 6.60
N ARG A 82 -11.13 2.81 5.47
CA ARG A 82 -12.51 3.19 5.15
C ARG A 82 -13.52 2.60 6.12
N LYS A 83 -13.32 1.34 6.55
CA LYS A 83 -14.19 0.70 7.55
C LYS A 83 -14.17 1.47 8.88
N LEU A 84 -12.99 1.88 9.34
CA LEU A 84 -12.85 2.69 10.55
C LEU A 84 -13.51 4.06 10.37
N GLU A 85 -13.32 4.74 9.24
CA GLU A 85 -13.97 6.02 8.96
C GLU A 85 -15.51 5.92 8.98
N ASN A 86 -16.07 4.86 8.39
CA ASN A 86 -17.51 4.62 8.41
C ASN A 86 -18.05 4.37 9.82
N LEU A 87 -17.30 3.62 10.65
CA LEU A 87 -17.66 3.40 12.05
C LEU A 87 -17.59 4.70 12.86
N MET A 88 -16.56 5.52 12.64
CA MET A 88 -16.41 6.83 13.28
C MET A 88 -17.46 7.85 12.83
N LYS A 89 -17.99 7.78 11.61
CA LYS A 89 -19.05 8.70 11.13
C LYS A 89 -20.43 8.45 11.75
N THR A 90 -20.62 7.35 12.48
CA THR A 90 -21.93 7.03 13.07
C THR A 90 -22.35 8.08 14.11
N PRO A 91 -23.55 8.70 13.99
CA PRO A 91 -24.00 9.77 14.90
C PRO A 91 -24.60 9.27 16.23
N SER A 92 -24.94 7.97 16.32
CA SER A 92 -25.57 7.39 17.52
C SER A 92 -24.53 6.85 18.51
N LYS A 93 -24.55 7.36 19.75
CA LYS A 93 -23.72 6.88 20.88
C LYS A 93 -23.90 5.38 21.14
N ALA A 94 -25.12 4.86 21.05
CA ALA A 94 -25.41 3.44 21.27
C ALA A 94 -24.75 2.54 20.21
N LYS A 95 -24.80 2.93 18.92
CA LYS A 95 -24.09 2.20 17.86
C LYS A 95 -22.57 2.32 17.96
N PHE A 96 -22.06 3.45 18.45
CA PHE A 96 -20.63 3.65 18.67
C PHE A 96 -20.11 2.73 19.78
N VAL A 97 -20.79 2.69 20.94
CA VAL A 97 -20.44 1.80 22.06
C VAL A 97 -20.54 0.34 21.67
N ARG A 98 -21.57 -0.06 20.91
CA ARG A 98 -21.73 -1.46 20.46
C ARG A 98 -20.58 -1.95 19.57
N ASN A 99 -19.97 -1.05 18.80
CA ASN A 99 -18.86 -1.37 17.90
C ASN A 99 -17.51 -0.86 18.44
N LEU A 100 -17.42 -0.52 19.72
CA LEU A 100 -16.24 0.14 20.29
C LEU A 100 -15.01 -0.77 20.25
N ASP A 101 -15.20 -2.06 20.55
CA ASP A 101 -14.14 -3.08 20.45
C ASP A 101 -13.61 -3.20 19.01
N ASP A 102 -14.50 -3.20 18.01
CA ASP A 102 -14.12 -3.23 16.59
C ASP A 102 -13.37 -1.97 16.17
N ILE A 103 -13.76 -0.81 16.71
CA ILE A 103 -13.12 0.48 16.45
C ILE A 103 -11.73 0.53 17.09
N GLU A 104 -11.60 0.10 18.35
CA GLU A 104 -10.31 0.04 19.05
C GLU A 104 -9.37 -0.97 18.40
N TYR A 105 -9.88 -2.15 17.98
CA TYR A 105 -9.10 -3.14 17.25
C TYR A 105 -8.60 -2.61 15.89
N LEU A 106 -9.49 -1.95 15.12
CA LEU A 106 -9.10 -1.34 13.85
C LEU A 106 -8.12 -0.18 14.04
N ALA A 107 -8.33 0.67 15.05
CA ALA A 107 -7.44 1.77 15.39
C ALA A 107 -6.06 1.26 15.84
N TRP A 108 -6.01 0.16 16.59
CA TRP A 108 -4.76 -0.49 16.97
C TRP A 108 -3.99 -0.99 15.75
N SER A 109 -4.69 -1.55 14.75
CA SER A 109 -4.10 -2.06 13.50
C SER A 109 -3.68 -0.99 12.47
N LEU A 110 -4.05 0.26 12.71
CA LEU A 110 -3.79 1.41 11.83
C LEU A 110 -2.75 2.37 12.46
N PRO A 111 -2.14 3.27 11.65
CA PRO A 111 -1.18 4.26 12.15
C PRO A 111 -1.74 5.09 13.31
N GLN A 112 -0.86 5.61 14.16
CA GLN A 112 -1.23 6.27 15.42
C GLN A 112 -2.23 7.43 15.22
N ARG A 113 -2.17 8.11 14.08
CA ARG A 113 -3.13 9.16 13.66
C ARG A 113 -4.60 8.74 13.65
N PHE A 114 -4.90 7.44 13.48
CA PHE A 114 -6.27 6.93 13.54
C PHE A 114 -6.72 6.70 14.98
N GLU A 115 -5.80 6.30 15.86
CA GLU A 115 -6.05 6.11 17.29
C GLU A 115 -6.34 7.46 17.97
N ASP A 116 -5.57 8.50 17.64
CA ASP A 116 -5.79 9.86 18.15
C ASP A 116 -7.19 10.38 17.79
N ARG A 117 -7.63 10.15 16.53
CA ARG A 117 -8.98 10.52 16.07
C ARG A 117 -10.08 9.74 16.79
N VAL A 118 -9.86 8.48 17.09
CA VAL A 118 -10.82 7.67 17.87
C VAL A 118 -10.90 8.17 19.31
N LEU A 119 -9.76 8.52 19.93
CA LEU A 119 -9.68 9.08 21.28
C LEU A 119 -10.40 10.44 21.39
N GLU A 120 -10.23 11.34 20.42
CA GLU A 120 -10.98 12.61 20.37
C GLU A 120 -12.49 12.37 20.29
N ARG A 121 -12.91 11.42 19.45
CA ARG A 121 -14.32 11.05 19.33
C ARG A 121 -14.87 10.42 20.61
N LYS A 122 -14.07 9.63 21.32
CA LYS A 122 -14.40 9.00 22.61
C LYS A 122 -14.66 10.07 23.69
N LYS A 123 -13.76 11.06 23.80
CA LYS A 123 -13.92 12.24 24.66
C LYS A 123 -15.19 13.02 24.35
N GLY A 124 -15.54 13.19 23.06
CA GLY A 124 -16.77 13.86 22.64
C GLY A 124 -18.07 13.18 23.10
N PHE A 125 -18.05 11.88 23.38
CA PHE A 125 -19.19 11.14 23.95
C PHE A 125 -19.13 10.99 25.47
N GLY A 126 -18.10 11.54 26.12
CA GLY A 126 -17.85 11.43 27.56
C GLY A 126 -17.34 10.03 27.98
N LEU A 127 -16.59 9.36 27.10
CA LEU A 127 -15.93 8.06 27.33
C LEU A 127 -14.42 8.20 27.39
#